data_AF-M4NCL8-F1
#
_entry.id   AF-M4NCL8-F1
#
_cell.length_a   1.000
_cell.length_b   1.000
_cell.length_c   1.000
_cell.angle_alpha   90.00
_cell.angle_beta   90.00
_cell.angle_gamma   90.00
#
_symmetry.space_group_name_H-M   'P 1'
#
loop_
_entity.id
_entity.type
_entity.pdbx_description
1 polymer ?
#
loop_
_entity_poly.entity_id
_entity_poly.type
_entity_poly.pdbx_seq_one_letter_code
_entity_poly.pdbx_strand_id
1 'polypeptide(L)'
;MALVVALILLVVITLVGLAAVRGTIMQQKMAANMYDRQVAFQGAEAAMRAAAASIPTSPGDVARNCQSASVVCLANPFDDPWIKANPGSIKTLSTAQYTAGSLATGQPQYVVENMGNFQDPSASTGFSQSANSHNYGVNGGAITNIYYRVTARSGDPAQVGERAVVVLQAMIKQG
;
A
#
# COMPACT_ATOMS: atom_id res chain seq x y z
N MET A 1 16.83 64.70 2.55
CA MET A 1 16.50 63.67 3.59
C MET A 1 15.28 62.82 3.22
N ALA A 2 14.25 63.35 2.55
CA ALA A 2 13.05 62.60 2.15
C ALA A 2 13.33 61.34 1.29
N LEU A 3 14.26 61.41 0.33
CA LEU A 3 14.67 60.27 -0.50
C LEU A 3 15.21 59.08 0.32
N VAL A 4 15.97 59.36 1.38
CA VAL A 4 16.56 58.33 2.25
C VAL A 4 15.46 57.63 3.05
N VAL A 5 14.50 58.39 3.58
CA VAL A 5 13.36 57.83 4.32
C VAL A 5 12.48 56.98 3.40
N ALA A 6 12.21 57.44 2.17
CA ALA A 6 11.44 56.67 1.19
C ALA A 6 12.10 55.34 0.83
N LEU A 7 13.43 55.32 0.64
CA LEU A 7 14.20 54.11 0.37
C LEU A 7 14.15 53.13 1.54
N ILE A 8 14.29 53.61 2.78
CA ILE A 8 14.21 52.76 3.98
C ILE A 8 12.84 52.09 4.08
N LEU A 9 11.75 52.85 3.88
CA LEU A 9 10.40 52.30 3.95
C LEU A 9 10.14 51.26 2.85
N LEU A 10 10.64 51.49 1.64
CA LEU A 10 10.54 50.52 0.55
C LEU A 10 11.29 49.22 0.88
N VAL A 11 12.50 49.31 1.46
CA VAL A 11 13.26 48.13 1.90
C VAL A 11 12.52 47.37 3.01
N VAL A 12 11.95 48.06 3.99
CA VAL A 12 11.19 47.40 5.07
C VAL A 12 9.98 46.65 4.51
N ILE A 13 9.21 47.27 3.62
CA ILE A 13 8.02 46.63 3.02
C ILE A 13 8.42 45.42 2.16
N THR A 14 9.50 45.52 1.38
CA THR A 14 10.00 44.39 0.57
C THR A 14 10.47 43.22 1.42
N LEU A 15 11.15 43.47 2.55
CA LEU A 15 11.57 42.41 3.47
C LEU A 15 10.38 41.71 4.13
N VAL A 16 9.35 42.46 4.55
CA VAL A 16 8.10 41.90 5.08
C VAL A 16 7.38 41.07 4.01
N GLY A 17 7.31 41.57 2.78
CA GLY A 17 6.75 40.85 1.64
C GLY A 17 7.49 39.53 1.36
N LEU A 18 8.82 39.56 1.36
CA LEU A 18 9.65 38.37 1.15
C LEU A 18 9.47 37.34 2.27
N ALA A 19 9.38 37.79 3.53
CA ALA A 19 9.14 36.91 4.67
C ALA A 19 7.79 36.17 4.55
N ALA A 20 6.73 36.89 4.15
CA ALA A 20 5.42 36.29 3.90
C ALA A 20 5.44 35.26 2.77
N VAL A 21 6.11 35.56 1.65
CA VAL A 21 6.25 34.63 0.51
C VAL A 21 7.03 33.37 0.87
N ARG A 22 8.07 33.47 1.72
CA ARG A 22 8.79 32.28 2.20
C ARG A 22 7.87 31.32 2.97
N GLY A 23 6.96 31.85 3.78
CA GLY A 23 5.97 31.07 4.50
C GLY A 23 5.02 30.31 3.57
N THR A 24 4.48 31.00 2.55
CA THR A 24 3.55 30.37 1.59
C THR A 24 4.24 29.30 0.73
N ILE A 25 5.49 29.52 0.31
CA ILE A 25 6.27 28.51 -0.42
C ILE A 25 6.45 27.24 0.40
N MET A 26 6.74 27.35 1.71
CA MET A 26 6.89 26.18 2.57
C MET A 26 5.59 25.40 2.69
N GLN A 27 4.47 26.10 2.88
CA GLN A 27 3.14 25.49 2.91
C GLN A 27 2.78 24.81 1.58
N GLN A 28 3.11 25.43 0.44
CA GLN A 28 2.88 24.85 -0.88
C GLN A 28 3.68 23.56 -1.08
N LYS A 29 4.94 23.51 -0.64
CA LYS A 29 5.76 22.29 -0.70
C LYS A 29 5.16 21.16 0.15
N MET A 30 4.71 21.47 1.37
CA MET A 30 4.04 20.50 2.23
C MET A 30 2.74 19.98 1.61
N ALA A 31 1.92 20.88 1.04
CA ALA A 31 0.69 20.51 0.34
C ALA A 31 0.97 19.63 -0.88
N ALA A 32 2.00 19.95 -1.67
CA ALA A 32 2.41 19.15 -2.82
C ALA A 32 2.87 17.74 -2.41
N ASN A 33 3.66 17.61 -1.34
CA ASN A 33 4.10 16.30 -0.83
C ASN A 33 2.93 15.46 -0.30
N MET A 34 1.98 16.10 0.39
CA MET A 34 0.77 15.42 0.87
C MET A 34 -0.10 14.93 -0.30
N TYR A 35 -0.25 15.76 -1.32
CA TYR A 35 -0.99 15.42 -2.52
C TYR A 35 -0.35 14.26 -3.29
N ASP A 36 0.97 14.28 -3.48
CA ASP A 36 1.71 13.19 -4.12
C ASP A 36 1.53 11.85 -3.38
N ARG A 37 1.61 11.89 -2.04
CA ARG A 37 1.34 10.72 -1.20
C ARG A 37 -0.10 10.20 -1.32
N GLN A 38 -1.09 11.09 -1.49
CA GLN A 38 -2.48 10.68 -1.70
C GLN A 38 -2.67 10.00 -3.06
N VAL A 39 -2.05 10.52 -4.12
CA VAL A 39 -2.06 9.87 -5.45
C VAL A 39 -1.41 8.50 -5.39
N ALA A 40 -0.26 8.39 -4.72
CA ALA A 40 0.40 7.11 -4.49
C ALA A 40 -0.51 6.12 -3.71
N PHE A 41 -1.20 6.61 -2.67
CA PHE A 41 -2.14 5.78 -1.90
C PHE A 41 -3.28 5.23 -2.77
N GLN A 42 -3.88 6.06 -3.64
CA GLN A 42 -4.92 5.61 -4.58
C GLN A 42 -4.40 4.51 -5.52
N GLY A 43 -3.17 4.65 -6.02
CA GLY A 43 -2.52 3.59 -6.82
C GLY A 43 -2.37 2.29 -6.04
N ALA A 44 -1.87 2.35 -4.80
CA ALA A 44 -1.72 1.17 -3.96
C ALA A 44 -3.08 0.51 -3.61
N GLU A 45 -4.14 1.31 -3.40
CA GLU A 45 -5.50 0.79 -3.20
C GLU A 45 -6.04 0.09 -4.46
N ALA A 46 -5.79 0.65 -5.64
CA ALA A 46 -6.16 0.01 -6.91
C ALA A 46 -5.50 -1.36 -7.06
N ALA A 47 -4.20 -1.46 -6.75
CA ALA A 47 -3.48 -2.73 -6.73
C ALA A 47 -4.07 -3.73 -5.72
N MET A 48 -4.38 -3.27 -4.50
CA MET A 48 -4.98 -4.11 -3.46
C MET A 48 -6.37 -4.63 -3.89
N ARG A 49 -7.19 -3.78 -4.51
CA ARG A 49 -8.51 -4.17 -5.02
C ARG A 49 -8.42 -5.20 -6.14
N ALA A 50 -7.48 -5.01 -7.07
CA ALA A 50 -7.24 -5.97 -8.15
C ALA A 50 -6.76 -7.34 -7.61
N ALA A 51 -5.85 -7.33 -6.63
CA ALA A 51 -5.37 -8.54 -5.98
C ALA A 51 -6.51 -9.26 -5.24
N ALA A 52 -7.32 -8.54 -4.46
CA ALA A 52 -8.46 -9.09 -3.74
C ALA A 52 -9.46 -9.76 -4.69
N ALA A 53 -9.73 -9.15 -5.85
CA ALA A 53 -10.61 -9.72 -6.87
C ALA A 53 -10.04 -10.97 -7.54
N SER A 54 -8.69 -11.09 -7.63
CA SER A 54 -8.03 -12.24 -8.26
C SER A 54 -7.99 -13.51 -7.40
N ILE A 55 -7.97 -13.37 -6.07
CA ILE A 55 -7.87 -14.49 -5.13
C ILE A 55 -8.99 -15.53 -5.31
N PRO A 56 -10.29 -15.17 -5.38
CA PRO A 56 -11.35 -16.15 -5.56
C PRO A 56 -11.38 -16.78 -6.95
N THR A 57 -10.93 -16.08 -7.99
CA THR A 57 -10.98 -16.58 -9.38
C THR A 57 -9.75 -17.42 -9.75
N SER A 58 -8.60 -17.14 -9.13
CA SER A 58 -7.30 -17.69 -9.49
C SER A 58 -6.45 -17.97 -8.24
N PRO A 59 -6.84 -18.92 -7.37
CA PRO A 59 -6.15 -19.18 -6.09
C PRO A 59 -4.74 -19.75 -6.26
N GLY A 60 -4.40 -20.29 -7.43
CA GLY A 60 -3.02 -20.72 -7.75
C GLY A 60 -2.09 -19.59 -8.15
N ASP A 61 -2.61 -18.38 -8.37
CA ASP A 61 -1.85 -17.23 -8.85
C ASP A 61 -1.20 -16.47 -7.68
N VAL A 62 -0.38 -17.21 -6.92
CA VAL A 62 0.37 -16.74 -5.76
C VAL A 62 1.87 -16.72 -6.06
N ALA A 63 2.56 -15.70 -5.55
CA ALA A 63 4.00 -15.56 -5.68
C ALA A 63 4.76 -16.66 -4.94
N ARG A 64 4.27 -17.05 -3.75
CA ARG A 64 4.84 -18.13 -2.95
C ARG A 64 3.89 -18.66 -1.89
N ASN A 65 4.21 -19.86 -1.39
CA ASN A 65 3.55 -20.49 -0.27
C ASN A 65 4.39 -20.37 1.01
N CYS A 66 3.90 -19.58 1.97
CA CYS A 66 4.51 -19.33 3.27
C CYS A 66 4.17 -20.37 4.34
N GLN A 67 3.40 -21.40 4.00
CA GLN A 67 3.15 -22.55 4.89
C GLN A 67 4.32 -23.54 4.89
N SER A 68 5.16 -23.53 3.85
CA SER A 68 6.28 -24.47 3.73
C SER A 68 7.39 -24.13 4.72
N ALA A 69 7.84 -25.12 5.51
CA ALA A 69 8.82 -24.93 6.58
C ALA A 69 10.19 -24.39 6.11
N SER A 70 10.50 -24.52 4.82
CA SER A 70 11.77 -24.04 4.23
C SER A 70 11.64 -22.68 3.54
N VAL A 71 10.48 -22.03 3.58
CA VAL A 71 10.23 -20.75 2.91
C VAL A 71 10.17 -19.62 3.94
N VAL A 72 11.07 -18.65 3.80
CA VAL A 72 11.05 -17.42 4.62
C VAL A 72 10.19 -16.39 3.92
N CYS A 73 9.14 -15.92 4.59
CA CYS A 73 8.29 -14.85 4.08
C CYS A 73 8.50 -13.54 4.86
N LEU A 74 9.32 -12.65 4.30
CA LEU A 74 9.56 -11.33 4.88
C LEU A 74 8.27 -10.53 5.03
N ALA A 75 8.24 -9.60 5.99
CA ALA A 75 7.07 -8.73 6.19
C ALA A 75 6.74 -7.93 4.92
N ASN A 76 7.75 -7.35 4.26
CA ASN A 76 7.59 -6.72 2.95
C ASN A 76 8.18 -7.63 1.85
N PRO A 77 7.35 -8.31 1.04
CA PRO A 77 7.84 -9.15 -0.06
C PRO A 77 8.58 -8.37 -1.15
N PHE A 78 8.38 -7.04 -1.26
CA PHE A 78 9.12 -6.23 -2.22
C PHE A 78 10.59 -6.02 -1.85
N ASP A 79 11.00 -6.34 -0.62
CA ASP A 79 12.40 -6.30 -0.20
C ASP A 79 13.10 -7.65 -0.38
N ASP A 80 12.33 -8.71 -0.62
CA ASP A 80 12.80 -10.08 -0.71
C ASP A 80 13.57 -10.35 -2.03
N PRO A 81 14.84 -10.78 -1.96
CA PRO A 81 15.63 -11.08 -3.14
C PRO A 81 15.02 -12.18 -4.02
N TRP A 82 14.36 -13.19 -3.42
CA TRP A 82 13.75 -14.28 -4.17
C TRP A 82 12.54 -13.81 -4.96
N ILE A 83 11.70 -12.95 -4.37
CA ILE A 83 10.54 -12.34 -5.06
C ILE A 83 11.00 -11.48 -6.23
N LYS A 84 12.08 -10.71 -6.07
CA LYS A 84 12.66 -9.89 -7.15
C LYS A 84 13.26 -10.74 -8.28
N ALA A 85 13.86 -11.88 -7.94
CA ALA A 85 14.52 -12.76 -8.89
C ALA A 85 13.55 -13.69 -9.63
N ASN A 86 12.35 -13.94 -9.10
CA ASN A 86 11.40 -14.88 -9.67
C ASN A 86 10.30 -14.17 -10.51
N PRO A 87 10.32 -14.32 -11.85
CA PRO A 87 9.34 -13.66 -12.74
C PRO A 87 7.89 -14.04 -12.39
N GLY A 88 6.99 -13.07 -12.44
CA GLY A 88 5.57 -13.28 -12.13
C GLY A 88 5.20 -13.18 -10.65
N SER A 89 6.19 -13.17 -9.74
CA SER A 89 5.95 -12.97 -8.30
C SER A 89 5.41 -11.57 -7.98
N ILE A 90 5.93 -10.55 -8.69
CA ILE A 90 5.42 -9.19 -8.64
C ILE A 90 4.51 -8.97 -9.84
N LYS A 91 3.22 -8.73 -9.60
CA LYS A 91 2.25 -8.44 -10.65
C LYS A 91 2.06 -6.95 -10.80
N THR A 92 2.15 -6.48 -12.03
CA THR A 92 1.90 -5.08 -12.39
C THR A 92 0.51 -4.96 -12.98
N LEU A 93 -0.28 -3.99 -12.53
CA LEU A 93 -1.61 -3.76 -13.06
C LEU A 93 -1.53 -3.35 -14.52
N SER A 94 -2.39 -3.97 -15.33
CA SER A 94 -2.55 -3.56 -16.72
C SER A 94 -3.23 -2.19 -16.81
N THR A 95 -3.04 -1.50 -17.94
CA THR A 95 -3.72 -0.23 -18.22
C THR A 95 -5.25 -0.36 -18.28
N ALA A 96 -5.77 -1.56 -18.54
CA ALA A 96 -7.21 -1.84 -18.49
C ALA A 96 -7.77 -1.85 -17.06
N GLN A 97 -6.94 -2.18 -16.06
CA GLN A 97 -7.35 -2.25 -14.65
C GLN A 97 -7.08 -0.93 -13.91
N TYR A 98 -6.03 -0.21 -14.32
CA TYR A 98 -5.69 1.09 -13.78
C TYR A 98 -4.90 1.87 -14.83
N THR A 99 -5.39 3.03 -15.21
CA THR A 99 -4.65 3.97 -16.06
C THR A 99 -4.00 5.01 -15.16
N ALA A 100 -2.68 4.96 -15.02
CA ALA A 100 -1.93 6.00 -14.34
C ALA A 100 -2.20 7.37 -14.98
N GLY A 101 -2.70 8.32 -14.18
CA GLY A 101 -2.79 9.73 -14.60
C GLY A 101 -1.40 10.34 -14.72
N SER A 102 -1.27 11.54 -15.30
CA SER A 102 0.02 12.25 -15.44
C SER A 102 0.76 12.50 -14.11
N LEU A 103 0.03 12.42 -13.00
CA LEU A 103 0.52 12.60 -11.64
C LEU A 103 0.88 11.27 -10.96
N ALA A 104 0.48 10.13 -11.50
CA ALA A 104 0.92 8.80 -11.07
C ALA A 104 2.09 8.37 -11.96
N THR A 105 3.30 8.24 -11.40
CA THR A 105 4.54 7.98 -12.16
C THR A 105 4.72 6.52 -12.59
N GLY A 106 3.80 5.62 -12.26
CA GLY A 106 3.90 4.22 -12.66
C GLY A 106 2.62 3.43 -12.44
N GLN A 107 2.61 2.22 -12.97
CA GLN A 107 1.53 1.27 -12.74
C GLN A 107 1.68 0.64 -11.35
N PRO A 108 0.59 0.53 -10.58
CA PRO A 108 0.60 -0.14 -9.29
C PRO A 108 0.96 -1.62 -9.41
N GLN A 109 1.53 -2.16 -8.33
CA GLN A 109 2.00 -3.54 -8.28
C GLN A 109 1.54 -4.24 -7.01
N TYR A 110 1.42 -5.57 -7.06
CA TYR A 110 1.10 -6.37 -5.88
C TYR A 110 1.80 -7.73 -5.90
N VAL A 111 1.94 -8.28 -4.71
CA VAL A 111 2.43 -9.64 -4.45
C VAL A 111 1.40 -10.35 -3.60
N VAL A 112 1.07 -11.59 -3.95
CA VAL A 112 0.15 -12.44 -3.18
C VAL A 112 0.94 -13.60 -2.61
N GLU A 113 0.90 -13.77 -1.30
CA GLU A 113 1.56 -14.85 -0.58
C GLU A 113 0.51 -15.73 0.12
N ASN A 114 0.57 -17.03 -0.06
CA ASN A 114 -0.30 -17.95 0.67
C ASN A 114 0.22 -18.11 2.10
N MET A 115 -0.56 -17.71 3.09
CA MET A 115 -0.18 -17.77 4.51
C MET A 115 -0.64 -19.05 5.21
N GLY A 116 -1.31 -19.95 4.47
CA GLY A 116 -1.84 -21.21 4.97
C GLY A 116 -3.25 -21.07 5.55
N ASN A 117 -3.65 -22.10 6.28
CA ASN A 117 -4.97 -22.23 6.87
C ASN A 117 -5.02 -21.57 8.26
N PHE A 118 -5.92 -20.60 8.44
CA PHE A 118 -6.23 -20.02 9.74
C PHE A 118 -7.67 -20.32 10.12
N GLN A 119 -7.96 -20.26 11.41
CA GLN A 119 -9.32 -20.34 11.94
C GLN A 119 -10.19 -19.27 11.27
N ASP A 120 -11.34 -19.67 10.74
CA ASP A 120 -12.31 -18.75 10.16
C ASP A 120 -13.36 -18.37 11.21
N PRO A 121 -13.29 -17.17 11.80
CA PRO A 121 -14.25 -16.74 12.82
C PRO A 121 -15.66 -16.52 12.24
N SER A 122 -15.79 -16.39 10.92
CA SER A 122 -17.08 -16.21 10.25
C SER A 122 -17.79 -17.53 9.92
N ALA A 123 -17.11 -18.67 10.08
CA ALA A 123 -17.69 -19.96 9.80
C ALA A 123 -18.64 -20.41 10.93
N SER A 124 -19.83 -20.91 10.56
CA SER A 124 -20.77 -21.46 11.53
C SER A 124 -20.28 -22.81 12.05
N THR A 125 -19.78 -22.81 13.28
CA THR A 125 -19.34 -24.03 13.98
C THR A 125 -20.46 -24.71 14.77
N GLY A 126 -21.69 -24.19 14.71
CA GLY A 126 -22.81 -24.65 15.55
C GLY A 126 -22.81 -24.06 16.97
N PHE A 127 -21.86 -23.18 17.30
CA PHE A 127 -21.71 -22.54 18.62
C PHE A 127 -21.87 -21.02 18.58
N SER A 128 -22.64 -20.48 17.61
CA SER A 128 -23.01 -19.06 17.53
C SER A 128 -21.85 -18.06 17.68
N GLN A 129 -20.71 -18.29 17.02
CA GLN A 129 -19.50 -17.47 17.12
C GLN A 129 -19.02 -17.22 18.57
N SER A 130 -19.37 -18.10 19.50
CA SER A 130 -18.90 -18.01 20.89
C SER A 130 -17.49 -18.57 21.04
N ALA A 131 -16.77 -18.14 22.08
CA ALA A 131 -15.45 -18.67 22.43
C ALA A 131 -15.45 -20.20 22.65
N ASN A 132 -16.62 -20.81 22.89
CA ASN A 132 -16.78 -22.24 23.07
C ASN A 132 -16.39 -23.06 21.83
N SER A 133 -16.44 -22.48 20.62
CA SER A 133 -15.98 -23.18 19.41
C SER A 133 -14.46 -23.32 19.32
N HIS A 134 -13.70 -22.64 20.17
CA HIS A 134 -12.23 -22.66 20.19
C HIS A 134 -11.65 -23.27 21.48
N ASN A 135 -12.50 -23.74 22.39
CA ASN A 135 -12.07 -24.37 23.64
C ASN A 135 -11.65 -25.82 23.42
N TYR A 136 -10.51 -26.19 23.99
CA TYR A 136 -10.00 -27.56 23.98
C TYR A 136 -11.02 -28.52 24.63
N GLY A 137 -11.36 -29.61 23.92
CA GLY A 137 -12.29 -30.64 24.42
C GLY A 137 -13.77 -30.45 24.04
N VAL A 138 -14.12 -29.37 23.34
CA VAL A 138 -15.45 -29.19 22.73
C VAL A 138 -15.37 -29.60 21.25
N ASN A 139 -16.29 -30.45 20.78
CA ASN A 139 -16.41 -30.86 19.36
C ASN A 139 -16.93 -29.70 18.46
N GLY A 140 -16.47 -28.47 18.70
CA GLY A 140 -16.56 -27.38 17.74
C GLY A 140 -15.40 -27.53 16.78
N GLY A 141 -15.63 -28.25 15.68
CA GLY A 141 -14.64 -28.32 14.61
C GLY A 141 -14.20 -26.91 14.23
N ALA A 142 -12.91 -26.65 14.37
CA ALA A 142 -12.27 -25.47 13.83
C ALA A 142 -12.40 -25.48 12.30
N ILE A 143 -13.34 -24.71 11.76
CA ILE A 143 -13.41 -24.50 10.31
C ILE A 143 -12.25 -23.55 9.98
N THR A 144 -11.23 -24.08 9.33
CA THR A 144 -10.12 -23.26 8.85
C THR A 144 -10.36 -22.87 7.40
N ASN A 145 -9.95 -21.67 7.03
CA ASN A 145 -9.88 -21.28 5.63
C ASN A 145 -8.47 -20.81 5.25
N ILE A 146 -8.17 -20.81 3.95
CA ILE A 146 -6.90 -20.33 3.44
C ILE A 146 -6.90 -18.81 3.46
N TYR A 147 -5.84 -18.22 3.99
CA TYR A 147 -5.61 -16.77 3.94
C TYR A 147 -4.39 -16.45 3.08
N TYR A 148 -4.53 -15.39 2.31
CA TYR A 148 -3.45 -14.82 1.53
C TYR A 148 -3.05 -13.47 2.12
N ARG A 149 -1.74 -13.22 2.19
CA ARG A 149 -1.21 -11.88 2.45
C ARG A 149 -1.00 -11.20 1.12
N VAL A 150 -1.72 -10.11 0.91
CA VAL A 150 -1.53 -9.24 -0.25
C VAL A 150 -0.73 -8.04 0.19
N THR A 151 0.40 -7.81 -0.48
CA THR A 151 1.18 -6.58 -0.34
C THR A 151 1.12 -5.83 -1.65
N ALA A 152 0.56 -4.64 -1.64
CA ALA A 152 0.38 -3.77 -2.79
C ALA A 152 1.25 -2.52 -2.66
N ARG A 153 1.82 -2.02 -3.77
CA ARG A 153 2.55 -0.77 -3.83
C ARG A 153 2.08 0.12 -4.96
N SER A 154 2.19 1.43 -4.77
CA SER A 154 1.73 2.45 -5.72
C SER A 154 2.46 2.42 -7.07
N GLY A 155 3.68 1.90 -7.10
CA GLY A 155 4.48 1.72 -8.31
C GLY A 155 5.86 1.14 -7.97
N ASP A 156 6.64 0.85 -9.00
CA ASP A 156 8.02 0.38 -8.84
C ASP A 156 8.95 1.55 -8.42
N PRO A 157 9.66 1.46 -7.27
CA PRO A 157 10.61 2.49 -6.83
C PRO A 157 11.65 2.88 -7.88
N ALA A 158 12.03 1.97 -8.77
CA ALA A 158 12.96 2.27 -9.86
C ALA A 158 12.35 3.15 -10.97
N GLN A 159 11.02 3.24 -11.07
CA GLN A 159 10.30 4.00 -12.09
C GLN A 159 9.69 5.30 -11.54
N VAL A 160 9.30 5.33 -10.27
CA VAL A 160 8.66 6.51 -9.66
C VAL A 160 9.61 7.64 -9.28
N GLY A 161 10.93 7.39 -9.21
CA GLY A 161 11.94 8.40 -8.91
C GLY A 161 11.86 8.92 -7.47
N GLU A 162 11.84 10.25 -7.30
CA GLU A 162 11.80 10.92 -5.98
C GLU A 162 10.37 11.08 -5.42
N ARG A 163 9.35 10.57 -6.12
CA ARG A 163 7.95 10.65 -5.66
C ARG A 163 7.66 9.64 -4.55
N ALA A 164 6.61 9.89 -3.79
CA ALA A 164 6.18 9.03 -2.71
C ALA A 164 5.78 7.63 -3.22
N VAL A 165 6.29 6.59 -2.56
CA VAL A 165 5.82 5.21 -2.72
C VAL A 165 5.01 4.81 -1.49
N VAL A 166 3.79 4.35 -1.71
CA VAL A 166 2.93 3.82 -0.65
C VAL A 166 2.86 2.31 -0.79
N VAL A 167 3.03 1.60 0.32
CA VAL A 167 2.84 0.15 0.42
C VAL A 167 1.68 -0.12 1.38
N LEU A 168 0.73 -0.95 0.95
CA LEU A 168 -0.41 -1.40 1.73
C LEU A 168 -0.35 -2.92 1.86
N GLN A 169 -0.75 -3.44 3.02
CA GLN A 169 -0.76 -4.87 3.27
C GLN A 169 -2.04 -5.30 3.96
N ALA A 170 -2.62 -6.39 3.49
CA ALA A 170 -3.85 -6.95 4.05
C ALA A 170 -3.84 -8.49 4.02
N MET A 171 -4.57 -9.09 4.96
CA MET A 171 -4.88 -10.51 4.96
C MET A 171 -6.25 -10.72 4.32
N ILE A 172 -6.33 -11.58 3.31
CA ILE A 172 -7.54 -11.82 2.53
C ILE A 172 -7.87 -13.32 2.58
N LYS A 173 -9.09 -13.63 3.04
CA LYS A 173 -9.63 -14.99 3.08
C LYS A 173 -9.96 -15.46 1.65
N GLN A 174 -9.66 -16.71 1.31
CA GLN A 174 -10.15 -17.36 0.09
C GLN A 174 -11.67 -17.48 0.17
N GLY A 175 -12.40 -16.97 -0.84
CA GLY A 175 -13.87 -16.86 -0.82
C GLY A 175 -14.62 -18.12 -0.38
#